data_AF-F2ASP8-F1
#
_entry.id   AF-F2ASP8-F1
#
_cell.length_a   1.000
_cell.length_b   1.000
_cell.length_c   1.000
_cell.angle_alpha   90.00
_cell.angle_beta   90.00
_cell.angle_gamma   90.00
#
_symmetry.space_group_name_H-M   'P 1'
#
loop_
_entity.id
_entity.type
_entity.pdbx_description
1 polymer ?
#
loop_
_entity_poly.entity_id
_entity_poly.type
_entity_poly.pdbx_seq_one_letter_code
_entity_poly.pdbx_strand_id
1 'polypeptide(L)'
;MEGGESRKGVTGRSTWATTDEDGIATMVVLPGVVEVSASQKDWRSSARIDAAEDGDNFVELHREIAESRLVTGKLVLAENIDASLDDCELTIGAIDGKTRDERSIRIDGETTFSFTTAATKLGVGAVTDDDRFAGVTIAQDLSQPIVITMHPTQTLHGRVTNADGTPSAGRRITAIGNISDPNASQTVDPFGTVSFPSRVRLVKRVATSDIDGSYAITGLPCFLATQIYADGQDWRLDKVYLQPGEKRPLLVSKLQAATQSKASRKSIALRWSTLMRDSRLGGYRPMVILSQDNAAMNQFISDHLLNYRKNRSAAKFMTLTYHPDPADVSFAATQNWTVPDENKVTAITCNQTGTEIARETFDASDPSSVAQATAFLNQHAPEEVDMEEAWNEAFAEAKNTDRRVWVRLSGRYCGPCFTFARWLDDHSDVLSKDFVMLKLEQGTSSENSEIVNRLTDGNHVGIPFHAMFSADGTRIIDSKGPLGNIGSVSGFEGKQHLRKMMEASCQRISSTEMQSVISSLDD
;
A
#
# COMPACT_ATOMS: atom_id res chain seq x y z
N MET A 1 -33.16 14.63 17.57
CA MET A 1 -33.58 16.03 17.76
C MET A 1 -34.97 15.99 18.37
N GLU A 2 -35.11 16.35 19.65
CA GLU A 2 -36.40 16.64 20.30
C GLU A 2 -36.18 17.77 21.32
N GLY A 3 -37.14 18.69 21.43
CA GLY A 3 -37.18 19.70 22.50
C GLY A 3 -36.88 21.16 22.13
N GLY A 4 -36.63 21.51 20.86
CA GLY A 4 -36.61 22.91 20.43
C GLY A 4 -35.49 23.80 21.02
N GLU A 5 -34.51 23.24 21.74
CA GLU A 5 -33.35 23.99 22.21
C GLU A 5 -32.15 23.85 21.27
N SER A 6 -31.56 24.99 20.89
CA SER A 6 -30.31 25.02 20.15
C SER A 6 -29.14 24.74 21.11
N ARG A 7 -28.65 23.50 21.12
CA ARG A 7 -27.37 23.15 21.73
C ARG A 7 -26.29 23.17 20.65
N LYS A 8 -25.22 23.94 20.89
CA LYS A 8 -23.96 23.77 20.15
C LYS A 8 -23.28 22.50 20.66
N GLY A 9 -23.47 21.40 19.95
CA GLY A 9 -22.75 20.15 20.15
C GLY A 9 -22.27 19.64 18.79
N VAL A 10 -21.01 19.27 18.70
CA VAL A 10 -20.44 18.63 17.50
C VAL A 10 -21.12 17.27 17.33
N THR A 11 -21.98 17.12 16.33
CA THR A 11 -22.48 15.80 15.92
C THR A 11 -21.40 15.13 15.06
N GLY A 12 -20.45 14.48 15.73
CA GLY A 12 -19.42 13.64 15.11
C GLY A 12 -19.61 12.17 15.48
N ARG A 13 -19.05 11.27 14.67
CA ARG A 13 -19.10 9.79 14.79
C ARG A 13 -18.36 9.21 16.01
N SER A 14 -18.25 9.94 17.13
CA SER A 14 -17.46 9.60 18.32
C SER A 14 -18.26 9.71 19.61
N THR A 15 -19.23 8.82 19.82
CA THR A 15 -19.93 8.72 21.11
C THR A 15 -19.12 7.84 22.07
N TRP A 16 -18.91 8.30 23.31
CA TRP A 16 -18.23 7.52 24.36
C TRP A 16 -19.18 7.34 25.55
N ALA A 17 -19.14 6.17 26.17
CA ALA A 17 -19.85 5.85 27.39
C ALA A 17 -18.93 5.04 28.32
N THR A 18 -19.21 5.09 29.62
CA THR A 18 -18.56 4.22 30.62
C THR A 18 -19.57 3.16 31.04
N THR A 19 -19.09 1.95 31.30
CA THR A 19 -19.93 0.87 31.79
C THR A 19 -20.39 1.13 33.22
N ASP A 20 -21.59 0.68 33.57
CA ASP A 20 -22.07 0.61 34.95
C ASP A 20 -21.47 -0.57 35.73
N GLU A 21 -21.99 -0.82 36.93
CA GLU A 21 -21.55 -1.91 37.82
C GLU A 21 -21.75 -3.31 37.21
N ASP A 22 -22.72 -3.45 36.29
CA ASP A 22 -23.02 -4.69 35.58
C ASP A 22 -22.22 -4.81 34.26
N GLY A 23 -21.36 -3.84 33.96
CA GLY A 23 -20.56 -3.82 32.73
C GLY A 23 -21.32 -3.32 31.51
N ILE A 24 -22.49 -2.70 31.67
CA ILE A 24 -23.36 -2.27 30.57
C ILE A 24 -23.09 -0.80 30.23
N ALA A 25 -22.96 -0.49 28.94
CA ALA A 25 -22.87 0.88 28.44
C ALA A 25 -23.94 1.10 27.36
N THR A 26 -24.71 2.19 27.49
CA THR A 26 -25.76 2.56 26.53
C THR A 26 -25.34 3.81 25.75
N MET A 27 -25.51 3.79 24.43
CA MET A 27 -25.17 4.91 23.55
C MET A 27 -26.17 5.04 22.40
N VAL A 28 -26.34 6.26 21.90
CA VAL A 28 -27.15 6.53 20.70
C VAL A 28 -26.22 6.58 19.49
N VAL A 29 -26.55 5.79 18.46
CA VAL A 29 -25.83 5.72 17.19
C VAL A 29 -26.80 5.95 16.03
N LEU A 30 -26.29 6.34 14.86
CA LEU A 30 -27.09 6.42 13.65
C LEU A 30 -27.26 5.01 13.05
N PRO A 31 -28.35 4.75 12.30
CA PRO A 31 -28.57 3.48 11.63
C PRO A 31 -27.48 3.16 10.60
N GLY A 32 -27.22 1.86 10.40
CA GLY A 32 -26.22 1.31 9.49
C GLY A 32 -25.02 0.68 10.19
N VAL A 33 -24.00 0.30 9.40
CA VAL A 33 -22.79 -0.37 9.92
C VAL A 33 -22.01 0.55 10.86
N VAL A 34 -21.97 0.15 12.12
CA VAL A 34 -21.22 0.84 13.19
C VAL A 34 -20.21 -0.10 13.81
N GLU A 35 -19.06 0.45 14.19
CA GLU A 35 -18.02 -0.25 14.92
C GLU A 35 -18.07 0.17 16.38
N VAL A 36 -18.31 -0.79 17.27
CA VAL A 36 -18.34 -0.59 18.73
C VAL A 36 -17.06 -1.15 19.31
N SER A 37 -16.41 -0.40 20.20
CA SER A 37 -15.20 -0.87 20.88
C SER A 37 -15.23 -0.55 22.36
N ALA A 38 -14.77 -1.52 23.17
CA ALA A 38 -14.55 -1.39 24.60
C ALA A 38 -13.06 -1.48 24.89
N SER A 39 -12.55 -0.63 25.77
CA SER A 39 -11.13 -0.65 26.16
C SER A 39 -10.93 -0.38 27.64
N GLN A 40 -9.98 -1.10 28.21
CA GLN A 40 -9.38 -0.86 29.53
C GLN A 40 -7.89 -0.53 29.35
N LYS A 41 -7.16 -0.36 30.47
CA LYS A 41 -5.73 -0.01 30.45
C LYS A 41 -4.89 -1.03 29.67
N ASP A 42 -5.21 -2.32 29.79
CA ASP A 42 -4.43 -3.47 29.30
C ASP A 42 -5.13 -4.26 28.17
N TRP A 43 -6.37 -3.92 27.84
CA TRP A 43 -7.22 -4.69 26.92
C TRP A 43 -8.13 -3.82 26.04
N ARG A 44 -8.43 -4.29 24.82
CA ARG A 44 -9.50 -3.78 23.96
C ARG A 44 -10.18 -4.92 23.21
N SER A 45 -11.47 -4.72 22.93
CA SER A 45 -12.24 -5.53 22.00
C SER A 45 -13.13 -4.63 21.15
N SER A 46 -13.47 -5.09 19.95
CA SER A 46 -14.31 -4.37 19.02
C SER A 46 -15.14 -5.33 18.17
N ALA A 47 -16.34 -4.91 17.80
CA ALA A 47 -17.20 -5.63 16.88
C ALA A 47 -17.92 -4.64 15.96
N ARG A 48 -18.32 -5.12 14.79
CA ARG A 48 -19.19 -4.38 13.86
C ARG A 48 -20.59 -4.94 13.94
N ILE A 49 -21.56 -4.05 14.06
CA ILE A 49 -22.99 -4.39 14.02
C ILE A 49 -23.65 -3.51 12.97
N ASP A 50 -24.74 -4.01 12.38
CA ASP A 50 -25.62 -3.22 11.52
C ASP A 50 -26.73 -2.66 12.39
N ALA A 51 -26.63 -1.39 12.77
CA ALA A 51 -27.57 -0.78 13.71
C ALA A 51 -28.91 -0.49 13.01
N ALA A 52 -29.99 -1.06 13.52
CA ALA A 52 -31.34 -0.83 13.00
C ALA A 52 -31.87 0.55 13.39
N GLU A 53 -32.74 1.13 12.54
CA GLU A 53 -33.37 2.43 12.76
C GLU A 53 -34.37 2.42 13.92
N ASP A 54 -35.10 1.32 14.06
CA ASP A 54 -36.08 1.09 15.14
C ASP A 54 -35.87 -0.32 15.72
N GLY A 55 -35.08 -0.42 16.79
CA GLY A 55 -34.84 -1.69 17.48
C GLY A 55 -33.72 -1.64 18.51
N ASP A 56 -33.71 -2.61 19.41
CA ASP A 56 -32.62 -2.77 20.36
C ASP A 56 -31.39 -3.34 19.65
N ASN A 57 -30.29 -2.62 19.72
CA ASN A 57 -29.01 -3.03 19.16
C ASN A 57 -28.10 -3.47 20.31
N PHE A 58 -27.72 -4.74 20.35
CA PHE A 58 -26.85 -5.29 21.38
C PHE A 58 -25.53 -5.76 20.78
N VAL A 59 -24.45 -5.51 21.52
CA VAL A 59 -23.13 -6.05 21.23
C VAL A 59 -22.49 -6.47 22.54
N GLU A 60 -22.03 -7.71 22.57
CA GLU A 60 -21.27 -8.23 23.69
C GLU A 60 -19.79 -8.23 23.34
N LEU A 61 -19.00 -7.53 24.16
CA LEU A 61 -17.56 -7.41 23.98
C LEU A 61 -16.85 -8.02 25.20
N HIS A 62 -16.22 -9.16 24.99
CA HIS A 62 -15.53 -9.90 26.05
C HIS A 62 -14.03 -9.97 25.80
N ARG A 63 -13.27 -10.13 26.87
CA ARG A 63 -11.85 -10.49 26.77
C ARG A 63 -11.75 -11.96 26.35
N GLU A 64 -11.09 -12.23 25.24
CA GLU A 64 -10.98 -13.59 24.68
C GLU A 64 -10.25 -14.55 25.65
N ILE A 65 -9.22 -14.04 26.34
CA ILE A 65 -8.49 -14.76 27.38
C ILE A 65 -8.56 -13.95 28.67
N ALA A 66 -9.40 -14.39 29.60
CA ALA A 66 -9.60 -13.71 30.88
C ALA A 66 -8.40 -13.87 31.83
N GLU A 67 -7.80 -15.06 31.87
CA GLU A 67 -6.69 -15.41 32.77
C GLU A 67 -5.39 -15.62 31.98
N SER A 68 -4.27 -15.14 32.53
CA SER A 68 -2.98 -15.31 31.88
C SER A 68 -2.59 -16.79 31.83
N ARG A 69 -2.13 -17.24 30.66
CA ARG A 69 -1.61 -18.60 30.44
C ARG A 69 -0.10 -18.61 30.52
N LEU A 70 0.46 -19.72 31.03
CA LEU A 70 1.89 -19.99 30.97
C LEU A 70 2.29 -20.26 29.52
N VAL A 71 3.31 -19.56 29.06
CA VAL A 71 3.96 -19.73 27.76
C VAL A 71 5.41 -20.13 28.02
N THR A 72 5.89 -21.12 27.28
CA THR A 72 7.27 -21.58 27.34
C THR A 72 7.95 -21.40 25.99
N GLY A 73 9.27 -21.39 25.97
CA GLY A 73 10.00 -21.33 24.72
C GLY A 73 11.48 -21.62 24.88
N LYS A 74 12.17 -21.65 23.75
CA LYS A 74 13.62 -21.88 23.68
C LYS A 74 14.28 -21.14 22.53
N LEU A 75 15.56 -20.84 22.72
CA LEU A 75 16.48 -20.35 21.71
C LEU A 75 17.17 -21.55 21.05
N VAL A 76 17.30 -21.51 19.72
CA VAL A 76 18.06 -22.50 18.95
C VAL A 76 18.94 -21.78 17.95
N LEU A 77 20.15 -22.28 17.70
CA LEU A 77 20.97 -21.77 16.61
C LEU A 77 20.43 -22.26 15.26
N ALA A 78 20.57 -21.43 14.23
CA ALA A 78 20.35 -21.89 12.86
C ALA A 78 21.37 -22.99 12.49
N GLU A 79 21.01 -23.81 11.51
CA GLU A 79 21.85 -24.93 11.07
C GLU A 79 23.26 -24.47 10.67
N ASN A 80 24.26 -25.30 10.99
CA ASN A 80 25.67 -25.09 10.65
C ASN A 80 26.32 -23.87 11.32
N ILE A 81 25.79 -23.43 12.45
CA ILE A 81 26.38 -22.40 13.29
C ILE A 81 26.85 -23.03 14.58
N ASP A 82 28.14 -22.84 14.89
CA ASP A 82 28.72 -23.14 16.19
C ASP A 82 28.99 -21.81 16.92
N ALA A 83 28.15 -21.52 17.90
CA ALA A 83 28.23 -20.29 18.68
C ALA A 83 27.66 -20.54 20.07
N SER A 84 28.05 -19.68 21.02
CA SER A 84 27.35 -19.64 22.29
C SER A 84 26.16 -18.68 22.20
N LEU A 85 25.05 -19.05 22.84
CA LEU A 85 23.90 -18.19 23.09
C LEU A 85 23.91 -17.65 24.53
N ASP A 86 25.06 -17.68 25.20
CA ASP A 86 25.21 -17.11 26.54
C ASP A 86 24.83 -15.64 26.52
N ASP A 87 23.95 -15.26 27.44
CA ASP A 87 23.50 -13.90 27.72
C ASP A 87 22.79 -13.21 26.55
N CYS A 88 21.47 -13.42 26.51
CA CYS A 88 20.58 -12.80 25.53
C CYS A 88 19.54 -11.90 26.20
N GLU A 89 19.20 -10.79 25.54
CA GLU A 89 17.98 -10.04 25.85
C GLU A 89 16.83 -10.55 24.96
N LEU A 90 15.81 -11.09 25.61
CA LEU A 90 14.55 -11.49 24.99
C LEU A 90 13.56 -10.32 25.08
N THR A 91 13.08 -9.83 23.94
CA THR A 91 11.97 -8.88 23.85
C THR A 91 10.69 -9.62 23.46
N ILE A 92 9.65 -9.49 24.27
CA ILE A 92 8.31 -10.06 24.03
C ILE A 92 7.31 -8.92 23.99
N GLY A 93 6.39 -8.96 23.04
CA GLY A 93 5.17 -8.17 23.18
C GLY A 93 4.00 -8.69 22.37
N ALA A 94 2.81 -8.33 22.83
CA ALA A 94 1.56 -8.57 22.16
C ALA A 94 1.54 -7.88 20.80
N ILE A 95 1.12 -8.62 19.78
CA ILE A 95 0.85 -8.10 18.43
C ILE A 95 -0.56 -8.49 17.94
N ASP A 96 -1.44 -8.87 18.87
CA ASP A 96 -2.84 -9.21 18.62
C ASP A 96 -3.75 -7.98 18.44
N GLY A 97 -3.24 -6.78 18.75
CA GLY A 97 -4.03 -5.53 18.74
C GLY A 97 -5.06 -5.42 19.87
N LYS A 98 -5.12 -6.42 20.76
CA LYS A 98 -6.10 -6.55 21.84
C LYS A 98 -5.47 -6.35 23.21
N THR A 99 -4.22 -6.76 23.40
CA THR A 99 -3.51 -6.69 24.68
C THR A 99 -2.30 -5.76 24.60
N ARG A 100 -1.87 -5.22 25.75
CA ARG A 100 -0.68 -4.33 25.86
C ARG A 100 0.51 -4.99 26.55
N ASP A 101 0.64 -6.30 26.44
CA ASP A 101 1.77 -7.01 27.03
C ASP A 101 3.05 -6.63 26.30
N GLU A 102 4.06 -6.13 27.01
CA GLU A 102 5.39 -5.86 26.47
C GLU A 102 6.40 -5.98 27.62
N ARG A 103 7.46 -6.75 27.41
CA ARG A 103 8.49 -7.00 28.43
C ARG A 103 9.80 -7.44 27.81
N SER A 104 10.89 -7.15 28.52
CA SER A 104 12.20 -7.75 28.27
C SER A 104 12.53 -8.76 29.37
N ILE A 105 13.14 -9.89 28.99
CA ILE A 105 13.64 -10.91 29.91
C ILE A 105 15.11 -11.14 29.56
N ARG A 106 15.97 -11.16 30.57
CA ARG A 106 17.37 -11.55 30.39
C ARG A 106 17.51 -13.05 30.58
N ILE A 107 18.20 -13.70 29.65
CA ILE A 107 18.46 -15.15 29.68
C ILE A 107 19.97 -15.33 29.85
N ASP A 108 20.40 -15.72 31.05
CA ASP A 108 21.81 -15.86 31.41
C ASP A 108 22.21 -17.35 31.42
N GLY A 109 22.98 -17.80 30.43
CA GLY A 109 23.47 -19.19 30.29
C GLY A 109 22.42 -20.29 30.07
N GLU A 110 21.13 -19.97 30.11
CA GLU A 110 20.04 -20.87 29.73
C GLU A 110 19.63 -20.66 28.27
N THR A 111 18.97 -21.65 27.66
CA THR A 111 18.38 -21.49 26.32
C THR A 111 16.86 -21.60 26.35
N THR A 112 16.26 -21.70 27.52
CA THR A 112 14.82 -21.84 27.72
C THR A 112 14.26 -20.65 28.49
N PHE A 113 13.00 -20.32 28.26
CA PHE A 113 12.31 -19.25 28.98
C PHE A 113 10.85 -19.60 29.23
N SER A 114 10.25 -18.95 30.22
CA SER A 114 8.81 -19.01 30.46
C SER A 114 8.27 -17.71 31.04
N PHE A 115 7.01 -17.40 30.75
CA PHE A 115 6.31 -16.24 31.27
C PHE A 115 4.80 -16.45 31.15
N THR A 116 4.01 -15.61 31.81
CA THR A 116 2.55 -15.63 31.70
C THR A 116 2.05 -14.45 30.88
N THR A 117 1.06 -14.69 30.01
CA THR A 117 0.42 -13.64 29.21
C THR A 117 -1.05 -13.92 28.96
N ALA A 118 -1.84 -12.87 28.77
CA ALA A 118 -3.22 -12.94 28.26
C ALA A 118 -3.30 -12.69 26.74
N ALA A 119 -2.17 -12.46 26.07
CA ALA A 119 -2.13 -12.20 24.63
C ALA A 119 -2.54 -13.44 23.82
N THR A 120 -3.17 -13.21 22.67
CA THR A 120 -3.50 -14.27 21.71
C THR A 120 -2.45 -14.44 20.63
N LYS A 121 -1.62 -13.41 20.41
CA LYS A 121 -0.51 -13.42 19.46
C LYS A 121 0.65 -12.58 20.00
N LEU A 122 1.87 -13.12 19.90
CA LEU A 122 3.09 -12.47 20.36
C LEU A 122 4.10 -12.29 19.23
N GLY A 123 4.74 -11.13 19.20
CA GLY A 123 6.04 -10.95 18.58
C GLY A 123 7.12 -11.21 19.62
N VAL A 124 8.03 -12.12 19.32
CA VAL A 124 9.13 -12.47 20.22
C VAL A 124 10.44 -12.40 19.45
N GLY A 125 11.43 -11.73 20.04
CA GLY A 125 12.76 -11.69 19.46
C GLY A 125 13.83 -11.74 20.55
N ALA A 126 14.99 -12.25 20.18
CA ALA A 126 16.16 -12.32 21.05
C ALA A 126 17.37 -11.73 20.33
N VAL A 127 18.24 -11.06 21.09
CA VAL A 127 19.52 -10.54 20.62
C VAL A 127 20.58 -10.89 21.66
N THR A 128 21.73 -11.39 21.22
CA THR A 128 22.88 -11.63 22.11
C THR A 128 23.49 -10.31 22.56
N ASP A 129 24.06 -10.26 23.77
CA ASP A 129 24.69 -9.04 24.31
C ASP A 129 25.82 -8.50 23.42
N ASP A 130 26.47 -9.36 22.63
CA ASP A 130 27.51 -9.00 21.67
C ASP A 130 26.99 -8.58 20.28
N ASP A 131 25.67 -8.50 20.10
CA ASP A 131 24.97 -8.16 18.86
C ASP A 131 25.28 -9.09 17.66
N ARG A 132 25.98 -10.22 17.86
CA ARG A 132 26.35 -11.12 16.75
C ARG A 132 25.22 -12.02 16.29
N PHE A 133 24.26 -12.33 17.17
CA PHE A 133 23.13 -13.18 16.83
C PHE A 133 21.82 -12.54 17.23
N ALA A 134 20.81 -12.71 16.37
CA ALA A 134 19.46 -12.32 16.67
C ALA A 134 18.47 -13.29 16.03
N GLY A 135 17.32 -13.44 16.67
CA GLY A 135 16.21 -14.24 16.16
C GLY A 135 14.89 -13.53 16.38
N VAL A 136 13.95 -13.74 15.46
CA VAL A 136 12.60 -13.16 15.51
C VAL A 136 11.61 -14.25 15.16
N THR A 137 10.51 -14.32 15.89
CA THR A 137 9.39 -15.20 15.61
C THR A 137 8.06 -14.54 15.97
N ILE A 138 7.00 -14.98 15.29
CA ILE A 138 5.63 -14.60 15.61
C ILE A 138 4.91 -15.86 16.08
N ALA A 139 4.50 -15.87 17.35
CA ALA A 139 3.80 -16.98 17.95
C ALA A 139 2.29 -16.71 17.93
N GLN A 140 1.55 -17.56 17.23
CA GLN A 140 0.09 -17.49 17.12
C GLN A 140 -0.60 -18.58 17.95
N ASP A 141 0.02 -19.75 18.05
CA ASP A 141 -0.39 -20.81 18.97
C ASP A 141 0.52 -20.79 20.20
N LEU A 142 0.05 -20.18 21.28
CA LEU A 142 0.79 -20.09 22.54
C LEU A 142 0.61 -21.33 23.44
N SER A 143 -0.08 -22.37 22.95
CA SER A 143 -0.11 -23.68 23.64
C SER A 143 1.14 -24.51 23.36
N GLN A 144 1.87 -24.19 22.29
CA GLN A 144 3.11 -24.82 21.91
C GLN A 144 4.33 -24.00 22.39
N PRO A 145 5.45 -24.65 22.72
CA PRO A 145 6.68 -23.93 23.03
C PRO A 145 7.13 -23.03 21.87
N ILE A 146 7.42 -21.77 22.16
CA ILE A 146 7.95 -20.81 21.18
C ILE A 146 9.40 -21.18 20.86
N VAL A 147 9.72 -21.33 19.58
CA VAL A 147 11.10 -21.56 19.12
C VAL A 147 11.60 -20.32 18.43
N ILE A 148 12.73 -19.78 18.91
CA ILE A 148 13.42 -18.64 18.31
C ILE A 148 14.71 -19.14 17.67
N THR A 149 14.75 -19.14 16.35
CA THR A 149 15.97 -19.47 15.60
C THR A 149 16.87 -18.25 15.52
N MET A 150 18.06 -18.38 16.09
CA MET A 150 19.09 -17.35 16.15
C MET A 150 19.97 -17.42 14.90
N HIS A 151 20.03 -16.31 14.17
CA HIS A 151 20.84 -16.15 12.97
C HIS A 151 21.95 -15.11 13.20
N PRO A 152 23.08 -15.19 12.48
CA PRO A 152 24.08 -14.14 12.51
C PRO A 152 23.44 -12.83 12.06
N THR A 153 23.68 -11.76 12.81
CA THR A 153 23.26 -10.42 12.42
C THR A 153 24.02 -9.97 11.18
N GLN A 154 23.48 -8.96 10.51
CA GLN A 154 24.03 -8.41 9.29
C GLN A 154 24.48 -6.97 9.47
N THR A 155 25.39 -6.55 8.59
CA THR A 155 25.80 -5.16 8.46
C THR A 155 25.11 -4.55 7.25
N LEU A 156 24.33 -3.49 7.47
CA LEU A 156 23.80 -2.68 6.39
C LEU A 156 24.82 -1.60 6.04
N HIS A 157 25.29 -1.62 4.80
CA HIS A 157 26.10 -0.54 4.23
C HIS A 157 25.20 0.39 3.40
N GLY A 158 25.32 1.69 3.63
CA GLY A 158 24.59 2.68 2.86
C GLY A 158 25.35 3.98 2.65
N ARG A 159 24.76 4.86 1.85
CA ARG A 159 25.22 6.21 1.56
C ARG A 159 24.04 7.15 1.58
N VAL A 160 24.16 8.26 2.29
CA VAL A 160 23.18 9.33 2.32
C VAL A 160 23.66 10.53 1.52
N THR A 161 22.77 11.07 0.68
CA THR A 161 23.04 12.25 -0.17
C THR A 161 22.04 13.37 0.13
N ASN A 162 22.46 14.61 -0.06
CA ASN A 162 21.58 15.77 -0.01
C ASN A 162 20.65 15.80 -1.24
N ALA A 163 19.71 16.74 -1.26
CA ALA A 163 18.75 16.88 -2.36
C ALA A 163 19.39 17.17 -3.73
N ASP A 164 20.60 17.73 -3.77
CA ASP A 164 21.38 17.97 -4.97
C ASP A 164 22.25 16.77 -5.40
N GLY A 165 22.23 15.67 -4.64
CA GLY A 165 23.02 14.46 -4.89
C GLY A 165 24.44 14.48 -4.28
N THR A 166 24.84 15.56 -3.61
CA THR A 166 26.12 15.61 -2.91
C THR A 166 26.10 14.75 -1.63
N PRO A 167 27.24 14.20 -1.19
CA PRO A 167 27.34 13.50 0.09
C PRO A 167 26.80 14.28 1.30
N SER A 168 26.06 13.61 2.18
CA SER A 168 25.63 14.20 3.46
C SER A 168 26.49 13.65 4.59
N ALA A 169 27.56 14.36 4.96
CA ALA A 169 28.50 13.94 5.99
C ALA A 169 28.01 14.26 7.41
N GLY A 170 28.46 13.46 8.39
CA GLY A 170 28.17 13.68 9.82
C GLY A 170 26.70 13.45 10.21
N ARG A 171 25.92 12.81 9.34
CA ARG A 171 24.48 12.60 9.52
C ARG A 171 24.24 11.42 10.43
N ARG A 172 23.39 11.58 11.46
CA ARG A 172 22.98 10.44 12.29
C ARG A 172 21.93 9.61 11.54
N ILE A 173 22.24 8.35 11.28
CA ILE A 173 21.36 7.37 10.65
C ILE A 173 20.88 6.38 11.72
N THR A 174 19.58 6.18 11.81
CA THR A 174 18.95 5.28 12.80
C THR A 174 18.20 4.16 12.09
N ALA A 175 18.55 2.91 12.40
CA ALA A 175 17.81 1.72 12.01
C ALA A 175 16.90 1.27 13.16
N ILE A 176 15.62 1.04 12.88
CA ILE A 176 14.63 0.56 13.86
C ILE A 176 13.96 -0.70 13.31
N GLY A 177 14.23 -1.83 13.95
CA GLY A 177 13.61 -3.12 13.65
C GLY A 177 12.41 -3.35 14.55
N ASN A 178 11.22 -3.50 13.96
CA ASN A 178 10.00 -3.82 14.71
C ASN A 178 9.43 -5.15 14.25
N ILE A 179 9.08 -6.01 15.21
CA ILE A 179 8.34 -7.25 14.99
C ILE A 179 6.88 -6.85 14.86
N SER A 180 6.25 -7.13 13.72
CA SER A 180 4.83 -6.84 13.49
C SER A 180 4.21 -7.95 12.68
N ASP A 181 2.93 -8.20 12.86
CA ASP A 181 2.23 -9.21 12.06
C ASP A 181 2.05 -8.71 10.61
N PRO A 182 2.71 -9.32 9.60
CA PRO A 182 2.57 -8.92 8.21
C PRO A 182 1.18 -9.24 7.64
N ASN A 183 0.40 -10.09 8.33
CA ASN A 183 -0.94 -10.53 7.94
C ASN A 183 -2.04 -9.85 8.74
N ALA A 184 -1.71 -8.97 9.70
CA ALA A 184 -2.72 -8.20 10.38
C ALA A 184 -3.41 -7.27 9.38
N SER A 185 -4.70 -7.51 9.15
CA SER A 185 -5.59 -6.54 8.55
C SER A 185 -5.56 -5.29 9.43
N GLN A 186 -5.16 -4.14 8.88
CA GLN A 186 -5.21 -2.88 9.60
C GLN A 186 -6.67 -2.54 9.87
N THR A 187 -7.14 -2.82 11.07
CA THR A 187 -8.38 -2.26 11.59
C THR A 187 -8.05 -0.85 12.06
N VAL A 188 -8.33 0.10 11.18
CA VAL A 188 -8.32 1.52 11.52
C VAL A 188 -9.67 1.80 12.17
N ASP A 189 -9.66 2.31 13.40
CA ASP A 189 -10.91 2.73 14.01
C ASP A 189 -11.52 3.92 13.22
N PRO A 190 -12.81 4.25 13.43
CA PRO A 190 -13.47 5.34 12.70
C PRO A 190 -12.80 6.73 12.83
N PHE A 191 -11.80 6.89 13.70
CA PHE A 191 -11.03 8.13 13.90
C PHE A 191 -9.65 8.10 13.24
N GLY A 192 -9.36 7.07 12.44
CA GLY A 192 -8.06 6.96 11.78
C GLY A 192 -6.96 6.41 12.69
N THR A 193 -7.29 5.91 13.89
CA THR A 193 -6.29 5.43 14.85
C THR A 193 -6.10 3.93 14.72
N VAL A 194 -4.85 3.53 14.47
CA VAL A 194 -4.43 2.11 14.53
C VAL A 194 -4.35 1.69 16.00
N SER A 195 -4.99 0.57 16.35
CA SER A 195 -5.02 0.03 17.71
C SER A 195 -3.64 -0.39 18.24
N PHE A 196 -3.58 -0.59 19.57
CA PHE A 196 -2.50 -1.12 20.45
C PHE A 196 -1.47 -2.04 19.80
N PRO A 197 -0.22 -2.14 20.32
CA PRO A 197 0.94 -2.51 19.53
C PRO A 197 0.64 -3.65 18.58
N SER A 198 0.46 -3.33 17.30
CA SER A 198 0.59 -4.29 16.21
C SER A 198 2.07 -4.54 15.89
N ARG A 199 2.95 -3.95 16.71
CA ARG A 199 4.40 -3.98 16.56
C ARG A 199 5.12 -3.85 17.91
N VAL A 200 6.22 -4.56 18.04
CA VAL A 200 7.14 -4.52 19.18
C VAL A 200 8.51 -4.14 18.66
N ARG A 201 9.20 -3.20 19.31
CA ARG A 201 10.55 -2.80 18.87
C ARG A 201 11.56 -3.79 19.41
N LEU A 202 12.29 -4.47 18.52
CA LEU A 202 13.39 -5.37 18.93
C LEU A 202 14.73 -4.64 18.98
N VAL A 203 15.05 -3.88 17.93
CA VAL A 203 16.36 -3.20 17.84
C VAL A 203 16.21 -1.74 17.46
N LYS A 204 17.13 -0.93 18.02
CA LYS A 204 17.48 0.40 17.53
C LYS A 204 19.00 0.46 17.44
N ARG A 205 19.52 0.71 16.24
CA ARG A 205 20.96 0.87 15.99
C ARG A 205 21.20 2.20 15.31
N VAL A 206 22.36 2.81 15.57
CA VAL A 206 22.71 4.14 15.09
C VAL A 206 24.10 4.11 14.50
N ALA A 207 24.25 4.76 13.35
CA ALA A 207 25.55 5.07 12.75
C ALA A 207 25.61 6.56 12.40
N THR A 208 26.82 7.04 12.12
CA THR A 208 27.04 8.39 11.60
C THR A 208 27.69 8.28 10.23
N SER A 209 27.23 9.06 9.26
CA SER A 209 27.84 9.06 7.93
C SER A 209 29.21 9.75 7.93
N ASP A 210 30.13 9.23 7.12
CA ASP A 210 31.46 9.78 6.90
C ASP A 210 31.45 10.96 5.89
N ILE A 211 32.64 11.44 5.51
CA ILE A 211 32.82 12.55 4.57
C ILE A 211 32.19 12.29 3.20
N ASP A 212 32.11 11.03 2.78
CA ASP A 212 31.51 10.59 1.52
C ASP A 212 30.01 10.29 1.66
N GLY A 213 29.44 10.52 2.85
CA GLY A 213 28.06 10.23 3.19
C GLY A 213 27.81 8.75 3.46
N SER A 214 28.86 7.92 3.50
CA SER A 214 28.75 6.48 3.68
C SER A 214 28.58 6.12 5.15
N TYR A 215 27.86 5.05 5.44
CA TYR A 215 27.63 4.55 6.79
C TYR A 215 27.54 3.02 6.81
N ALA A 216 27.83 2.43 7.97
CA ALA A 216 27.64 1.00 8.22
C ALA A 216 26.90 0.83 9.55
N ILE A 217 25.78 0.11 9.54
CA ILE A 217 25.02 -0.25 10.74
C ILE A 217 25.16 -1.75 10.95
N THR A 218 25.87 -2.14 12.00
CA THR A 218 26.11 -3.54 12.38
C THR A 218 25.04 -4.04 13.34
N GLY A 219 24.97 -5.36 13.55
CA GLY A 219 24.09 -5.95 14.56
C GLY A 219 22.61 -5.94 14.18
N LEU A 220 22.28 -5.87 12.88
CA LEU A 220 20.89 -5.87 12.44
C LEU A 220 20.35 -7.31 12.32
N PRO A 221 19.20 -7.63 12.95
CA PRO A 221 18.57 -8.93 12.83
C PRO A 221 18.16 -9.25 11.40
N CYS A 222 18.37 -10.51 11.00
CA CYS A 222 17.76 -11.06 9.80
C CYS A 222 16.25 -11.27 10.02
N PHE A 223 15.51 -11.38 8.91
CA PHE A 223 14.07 -11.67 8.90
C PHE A 223 13.21 -10.64 9.67
N LEU A 224 13.72 -9.41 9.80
CA LEU A 224 13.06 -8.32 10.48
C LEU A 224 12.98 -7.09 9.58
N ALA A 225 11.75 -6.59 9.41
CA ALA A 225 11.51 -5.32 8.75
C ALA A 225 12.18 -4.19 9.54
N THR A 226 13.21 -3.59 8.94
CA THR A 226 14.02 -2.54 9.58
C THR A 226 13.85 -1.23 8.84
N GLN A 227 13.33 -0.22 9.52
CA GLN A 227 13.15 1.12 8.96
C GLN A 227 14.40 1.97 9.19
N ILE A 228 14.81 2.71 8.16
CA ILE A 228 15.99 3.57 8.18
C ILE A 228 15.53 5.03 8.23
N TYR A 229 16.09 5.79 9.16
CA TYR A 229 15.83 7.21 9.37
C TYR A 229 17.13 8.00 9.36
N ALA A 230 17.07 9.27 8.99
CA ALA A 230 18.14 10.22 9.21
C ALA A 230 17.64 11.39 10.06
N ASP A 231 18.52 11.99 10.86
CA ASP A 231 18.17 13.23 11.54
C ASP A 231 17.80 14.34 10.54
N GLY A 232 16.88 15.23 10.96
CA GLY A 232 16.39 16.31 10.10
C GLY A 232 15.47 15.87 8.96
N GLN A 233 14.93 14.64 9.00
CA GLN A 233 13.89 14.17 8.08
C GLN A 233 12.67 13.74 8.88
N ASP A 234 11.48 14.16 8.43
CA ASP A 234 10.21 13.80 9.08
C ASP A 234 9.69 12.42 8.64
N TRP A 235 10.28 11.84 7.59
CA TRP A 235 9.93 10.54 7.03
C TRP A 235 11.11 9.56 7.12
N ARG A 236 10.78 8.26 7.05
CA ARG A 236 11.79 7.21 6.86
C ARG A 236 12.50 7.39 5.52
N LEU A 237 13.80 7.19 5.49
CA LEU A 237 14.58 7.12 4.26
C LEU A 237 14.29 5.83 3.51
N ASP A 238 14.24 4.72 4.23
CA ASP A 238 14.15 3.40 3.63
C ASP A 238 13.51 2.36 4.56
N LYS A 239 13.25 1.17 4.03
CA LYS A 239 12.83 -0.01 4.78
C LYS A 239 13.49 -1.24 4.17
N VAL A 240 14.25 -1.97 4.98
CA VAL A 240 15.02 -3.13 4.53
C VAL A 240 14.55 -4.43 5.18
N TYR A 241 14.79 -5.56 4.50
CA TYR A 241 14.60 -6.91 5.04
C TYR A 241 15.82 -7.78 4.74
N LEU A 242 16.65 -8.03 5.75
CA LEU A 242 17.93 -8.72 5.60
C LEU A 242 17.76 -10.24 5.69
N GLN A 243 18.47 -10.98 4.84
CA GLN A 243 18.64 -12.43 4.95
C GLN A 243 20.06 -12.81 5.40
N PRO A 244 20.24 -13.97 6.05
CA PRO A 244 21.56 -14.44 6.46
C PRO A 244 22.51 -14.62 5.26
N GLY A 245 23.67 -13.98 5.32
CA GLY A 245 24.72 -14.10 4.29
C GLY A 245 24.37 -13.41 2.95
N GLU A 246 23.31 -12.62 2.92
CA GLU A 246 22.86 -11.90 1.73
C GLU A 246 23.93 -10.91 1.27
N LYS A 247 24.19 -10.89 -0.05
CA LYS A 247 24.98 -9.84 -0.68
C LYS A 247 24.03 -8.83 -1.31
N ARG A 248 24.10 -7.60 -0.84
CA ARG A 248 23.29 -6.50 -1.38
C ARG A 248 24.14 -5.32 -1.84
N PRO A 249 23.68 -4.56 -2.85
CA PRO A 249 24.34 -3.33 -3.22
C PRO A 249 24.29 -2.30 -2.08
N LEU A 250 25.15 -1.29 -2.16
CA LEU A 250 25.16 -0.17 -1.24
C LEU A 250 23.79 0.53 -1.27
N LEU A 251 23.15 0.71 -0.12
CA LEU A 251 21.88 1.42 -0.01
C LEU A 251 22.09 2.91 -0.23
N VAL A 252 21.60 3.50 -1.32
CA VAL A 252 21.75 4.94 -1.57
C VAL A 252 20.44 5.66 -1.28
N SER A 253 20.42 6.46 -0.20
CA SER A 253 19.25 7.24 0.19
C SER A 253 19.47 8.74 -0.05
N LYS A 254 18.42 9.42 -0.51
CA LYS A 254 18.44 10.85 -0.79
C LYS A 254 17.58 11.62 0.21
N LEU A 255 18.17 12.60 0.89
CA LEU A 255 17.45 13.52 1.77
C LEU A 255 16.57 14.44 0.91
N GLN A 256 15.34 14.69 1.34
CA GLN A 256 14.53 15.72 0.66
C GLN A 256 14.93 17.11 1.17
N ALA A 257 14.80 18.09 0.27
CA ALA A 257 15.03 19.49 0.60
C ALA A 257 13.93 20.00 1.54
N ALA A 258 14.30 20.85 2.51
CA ALA A 258 13.35 21.52 3.41
C ALA A 258 12.35 22.43 2.65
N THR A 259 12.72 22.90 1.46
CA THR A 259 11.86 23.62 0.53
C THR A 259 11.61 22.75 -0.70
N GLN A 260 10.38 22.23 -0.85
CA GLN A 260 9.97 21.60 -2.10
C GLN A 260 10.07 22.65 -3.22
N SER A 261 11.09 22.56 -4.07
CA SER A 261 11.08 23.31 -5.32
C SER A 261 9.95 22.73 -6.16
N LYS A 262 9.05 23.60 -6.62
CA LYS A 262 7.94 23.21 -7.49
C LYS A 262 8.57 22.66 -8.77
N ALA A 263 8.52 21.33 -8.95
CA ALA A 263 9.06 20.70 -10.14
C ALA A 263 8.53 21.41 -11.38
N SER A 264 9.39 21.68 -12.37
CA SER A 264 8.97 22.33 -13.60
C SER A 264 7.85 21.51 -14.25
N ARG A 265 6.78 22.19 -14.66
CA ARG A 265 5.63 21.54 -15.29
C ARG A 265 6.11 20.92 -16.59
N LYS A 266 5.92 19.61 -16.77
CA LYS A 266 6.18 18.91 -18.03
C LYS A 266 5.40 19.60 -19.17
N SER A 267 6.00 19.67 -20.37
CA SER A 267 5.35 20.25 -21.55
C SER A 267 4.01 19.60 -21.85
N ILE A 268 3.09 20.32 -22.51
CA ILE A 268 1.78 19.74 -22.84
C ILE A 268 1.90 18.51 -23.73
N ALA A 269 2.87 18.50 -24.65
CA ALA A 269 3.10 17.40 -25.58
C ALA A 269 3.45 16.10 -24.82
N LEU A 270 4.33 16.19 -23.82
CA LEU A 270 4.69 15.05 -22.99
C LEU A 270 3.53 14.60 -22.09
N ARG A 271 2.75 15.54 -21.56
CA ARG A 271 1.55 15.23 -20.77
C ARG A 271 0.50 14.53 -21.63
N TRP A 272 0.29 14.96 -22.87
CA TRP A 272 -0.62 14.34 -23.83
C TRP A 272 -0.18 12.94 -24.21
N SER A 273 1.08 12.74 -24.60
CA SER A 273 1.57 11.40 -24.95
C SER A 273 1.50 10.42 -23.78
N THR A 274 1.77 10.90 -22.57
CA THR A 274 1.59 10.12 -21.33
C THR A 274 0.13 9.76 -21.11
N LEU A 275 -0.79 10.73 -21.23
CA LEU A 275 -2.24 10.50 -21.09
C LEU A 275 -2.72 9.42 -22.08
N MET A 276 -2.30 9.53 -23.34
CA MET A 276 -2.68 8.59 -24.40
C MET A 276 -2.19 7.18 -24.09
N ARG A 277 -0.91 7.04 -23.70
CA ARG A 277 -0.33 5.75 -23.32
C ARG A 277 -1.08 5.15 -22.13
N ASP A 278 -1.31 5.94 -21.09
CA ASP A 278 -1.99 5.47 -19.87
C ASP A 278 -3.45 5.10 -20.14
N SER A 279 -4.14 5.86 -20.98
CA SER A 279 -5.52 5.55 -21.38
C SER A 279 -5.61 4.18 -22.06
N ARG A 280 -4.68 3.90 -22.98
CA ARG A 280 -4.56 2.58 -23.63
C ARG A 280 -4.28 1.47 -22.61
N LEU A 281 -3.28 1.66 -21.73
CA LEU A 281 -2.88 0.64 -20.75
C LEU A 281 -3.90 0.41 -19.63
N GLY A 282 -4.67 1.43 -19.32
CA GLY A 282 -5.69 1.42 -18.28
C GLY A 282 -7.08 1.04 -18.77
N GLY A 283 -7.33 1.03 -20.08
CA GLY A 283 -8.68 0.83 -20.63
C GLY A 283 -9.61 2.03 -20.40
N TYR A 284 -9.05 3.23 -20.29
CA TYR A 284 -9.82 4.46 -20.12
C TYR A 284 -9.94 5.23 -21.43
N ARG A 285 -10.93 6.13 -21.52
CA ARG A 285 -11.03 7.04 -22.66
C ARG A 285 -10.25 8.33 -22.42
N PRO A 286 -9.30 8.72 -23.29
CA PRO A 286 -8.66 10.02 -23.18
C PRO A 286 -9.67 11.15 -23.36
N MET A 287 -9.56 12.18 -22.52
CA MET A 287 -10.34 13.40 -22.64
C MET A 287 -9.46 14.63 -22.36
N VAL A 288 -9.56 15.63 -23.22
CA VAL A 288 -8.91 16.94 -23.06
C VAL A 288 -9.96 17.95 -22.67
N ILE A 289 -9.64 18.81 -21.70
CA ILE A 289 -10.51 19.88 -21.24
C ILE A 289 -9.81 21.20 -21.50
N LEU A 290 -10.40 22.03 -22.36
CA LEU A 290 -9.89 23.33 -22.78
C LEU A 290 -10.64 24.43 -22.03
N SER A 291 -9.93 25.28 -21.30
CA SER A 291 -10.54 26.40 -20.56
C SER A 291 -9.54 27.50 -20.25
N GLN A 292 -10.03 28.72 -19.98
CA GLN A 292 -9.23 29.75 -19.32
C GLN A 292 -8.91 29.34 -17.88
N ASP A 293 -7.76 29.75 -17.35
CA ASP A 293 -7.40 29.47 -15.95
C ASP A 293 -8.05 30.48 -15.01
N ASN A 294 -9.28 30.18 -14.59
CA ASN A 294 -10.00 30.98 -13.60
C ASN A 294 -10.80 30.10 -12.63
N ALA A 295 -11.17 30.68 -11.49
CA ALA A 295 -11.81 29.95 -10.39
C ALA A 295 -13.15 29.31 -10.80
N ALA A 296 -13.97 30.00 -11.60
CA ALA A 296 -15.27 29.50 -12.04
C ALA A 296 -15.11 28.28 -12.95
N MET A 297 -14.20 28.34 -13.93
CA MET A 297 -13.92 27.21 -14.83
C MET A 297 -13.34 26.02 -14.06
N ASN A 298 -12.36 26.27 -13.19
CA ASN A 298 -11.73 25.23 -12.40
C ASN A 298 -12.74 24.53 -11.48
N GLN A 299 -13.71 25.28 -10.93
CA GLN A 299 -14.80 24.70 -10.13
C GLN A 299 -15.75 23.85 -10.99
N PHE A 300 -16.22 24.36 -12.13
CA PHE A 300 -17.10 23.61 -13.03
C PHE A 300 -16.45 22.30 -13.51
N ILE A 301 -15.19 22.38 -13.95
CA ILE A 301 -14.41 21.22 -14.41
C ILE A 301 -14.27 20.20 -13.28
N SER A 302 -13.84 20.65 -12.10
CA SER A 302 -13.67 19.80 -10.93
C SER A 302 -14.97 19.07 -10.61
N ASP A 303 -16.09 19.81 -10.54
CA ASP A 303 -17.36 19.27 -10.08
C ASP A 303 -18.09 18.39 -11.09
N HIS A 304 -18.02 18.72 -12.38
CA HIS A 304 -18.91 18.14 -13.39
C HIS A 304 -18.19 17.27 -14.42
N LEU A 305 -16.89 17.47 -14.62
CA LEU A 305 -16.09 16.70 -15.58
C LEU A 305 -15.09 15.73 -14.94
N LEU A 306 -14.65 16.00 -13.70
CA LEU A 306 -13.60 15.23 -13.02
C LEU A 306 -14.08 14.44 -11.79
N ASN A 307 -15.12 14.93 -11.10
CA ASN A 307 -15.55 14.37 -9.82
C ASN A 307 -16.43 13.14 -9.99
N TYR A 308 -15.84 11.95 -9.81
CA TYR A 308 -16.54 10.67 -9.89
C TYR A 308 -17.70 10.51 -8.88
N ARG A 309 -17.66 11.23 -7.75
CA ARG A 309 -18.74 11.18 -6.75
C ARG A 309 -19.99 11.92 -7.21
N LYS A 310 -19.81 12.94 -8.06
CA LYS A 310 -20.91 13.69 -8.66
C LYS A 310 -21.36 13.06 -9.99
N ASN A 311 -20.43 12.49 -10.75
CA ASN A 311 -20.73 11.77 -11.97
C ASN A 311 -19.83 10.53 -12.11
N ARG A 312 -20.39 9.34 -11.90
CA ARG A 312 -19.64 8.07 -11.97
C ARG A 312 -18.95 7.85 -13.32
N SER A 313 -19.56 8.29 -14.43
CA SER A 313 -18.98 8.16 -15.77
C SER A 313 -17.70 8.97 -15.94
N ALA A 314 -17.53 10.05 -15.16
CA ALA A 314 -16.28 10.79 -15.15
C ALA A 314 -15.10 9.84 -14.89
N ALA A 315 -15.24 8.85 -13.98
CA ALA A 315 -14.22 7.86 -13.61
C ALA A 315 -13.65 7.08 -14.80
N LYS A 316 -14.38 6.96 -15.91
CA LYS A 316 -14.00 6.15 -17.07
C LYS A 316 -13.09 6.88 -18.08
N PHE A 317 -12.82 8.16 -17.86
CA PHE A 317 -11.95 8.97 -18.73
C PHE A 317 -10.59 9.19 -18.08
N MET A 318 -9.50 9.29 -18.82
CA MET A 318 -8.28 9.94 -18.31
C MET A 318 -8.23 11.35 -18.86
N THR A 319 -7.99 12.33 -17.99
CA THR A 319 -8.25 13.73 -18.29
C THR A 319 -6.99 14.59 -18.30
N LEU A 320 -6.86 15.45 -19.31
CA LEU A 320 -5.83 16.47 -19.40
C LEU A 320 -6.49 17.85 -19.51
N THR A 321 -6.33 18.69 -18.48
CA THR A 321 -6.70 20.10 -18.57
C THR A 321 -5.58 20.89 -19.24
N TYR A 322 -5.97 21.66 -20.26
CA TYR A 322 -5.14 22.60 -21.00
C TYR A 322 -5.68 24.02 -20.79
N HIS A 323 -4.77 24.90 -20.40
CA HIS A 323 -4.95 26.34 -20.39
C HIS A 323 -3.96 26.94 -21.40
N PRO A 324 -4.28 28.07 -22.05
CA PRO A 324 -3.35 28.69 -23.00
C PRO A 324 -2.01 29.00 -22.34
N ASP A 325 -0.94 28.49 -22.92
CA ASP A 325 0.44 28.79 -22.54
C ASP A 325 1.24 29.11 -23.82
N PRO A 326 1.93 30.26 -23.91
CA PRO A 326 2.77 30.59 -25.06
C PRO A 326 3.76 29.49 -25.46
N ALA A 327 4.27 28.71 -24.51
CA ALA A 327 5.20 27.61 -24.77
C ALA A 327 4.56 26.44 -25.53
N ASP A 328 3.22 26.32 -25.49
CA ASP A 328 2.48 25.15 -25.96
C ASP A 328 1.65 25.44 -27.24
N VAL A 329 1.64 26.68 -27.74
CA VAL A 329 0.78 27.15 -28.86
C VAL A 329 0.92 26.29 -30.11
N SER A 330 2.15 25.96 -30.50
CA SER A 330 2.40 25.13 -31.68
C SER A 330 1.76 23.75 -31.55
N PHE A 331 1.94 23.11 -30.39
CA PHE A 331 1.33 21.81 -30.14
C PHE A 331 -0.20 21.88 -30.11
N ALA A 332 -0.77 22.85 -29.40
CA ALA A 332 -2.22 23.04 -29.35
C ALA A 332 -2.82 23.24 -30.76
N ALA A 333 -2.15 23.99 -31.63
CA ALA A 333 -2.56 24.15 -33.03
C ALA A 333 -2.56 22.81 -33.79
N THR A 334 -1.53 21.96 -33.62
CA THR A 334 -1.51 20.62 -34.25
C THR A 334 -2.65 19.71 -33.80
N GLN A 335 -3.15 19.91 -32.58
CA GLN A 335 -4.25 19.12 -32.02
C GLN A 335 -5.62 19.77 -32.25
N ASN A 336 -5.68 20.91 -32.95
CA ASN A 336 -6.91 21.71 -33.12
C ASN A 336 -7.57 22.06 -31.76
N TRP A 337 -6.74 22.44 -30.79
CA TRP A 337 -7.16 22.87 -29.46
C TRP A 337 -7.31 24.38 -29.41
N THR A 338 -8.54 24.85 -29.56
CA THR A 338 -8.91 26.25 -29.37
C THR A 338 -9.60 26.40 -28.03
N VAL A 339 -9.00 27.18 -27.12
CA VAL A 339 -9.60 27.47 -25.82
C VAL A 339 -10.77 28.45 -26.02
N PRO A 340 -11.96 28.17 -25.46
CA PRO A 340 -13.14 29.01 -25.64
C PRO A 340 -13.09 30.30 -24.77
N ASP A 341 -14.12 31.14 -24.88
CA ASP A 341 -14.28 32.39 -24.12
C ASP A 341 -14.28 32.17 -22.59
N GLU A 342 -14.13 33.24 -21.80
CA GLU A 342 -13.86 33.19 -20.34
C GLU A 342 -14.84 32.37 -19.48
N ASN A 343 -16.09 32.21 -19.91
CA ASN A 343 -17.14 31.47 -19.20
C ASN A 343 -17.43 30.09 -19.78
N LYS A 344 -16.67 29.66 -20.78
CA LYS A 344 -16.90 28.41 -21.50
C LYS A 344 -15.78 27.42 -21.25
N VAL A 345 -16.14 26.14 -21.34
CA VAL A 345 -15.20 25.03 -21.27
C VAL A 345 -15.52 24.03 -22.36
N THR A 346 -14.51 23.58 -23.09
CA THR A 346 -14.67 22.56 -24.14
C THR A 346 -14.08 21.24 -23.67
N ALA A 347 -14.86 20.15 -23.72
CA ALA A 347 -14.37 18.80 -23.53
C ALA A 347 -14.22 18.10 -24.89
N ILE A 348 -13.10 17.43 -25.11
CA ILE A 348 -12.80 16.67 -26.32
C ILE A 348 -12.47 15.25 -25.89
N THR A 349 -13.23 14.26 -26.35
CA THR A 349 -12.92 12.85 -26.11
C THR A 349 -12.26 12.24 -27.33
N CYS A 350 -11.28 11.38 -27.10
CA CYS A 350 -10.55 10.69 -28.16
C CYS A 350 -10.69 9.17 -28.02
N ASN A 351 -10.40 8.44 -29.09
CA ASN A 351 -10.14 7.01 -29.01
C ASN A 351 -8.71 6.76 -28.49
N GLN A 352 -8.32 5.49 -28.33
CA GLN A 352 -6.98 5.12 -27.84
C GLN A 352 -5.84 5.44 -28.82
N THR A 353 -6.14 5.76 -30.09
CA THR A 353 -5.15 6.22 -31.08
C THR A 353 -5.00 7.74 -31.13
N GLY A 354 -5.80 8.48 -30.33
CA GLY A 354 -5.76 9.94 -30.24
C GLY A 354 -6.69 10.66 -31.23
N THR A 355 -7.50 9.92 -31.98
CA THR A 355 -8.49 10.48 -32.90
C THR A 355 -9.69 11.00 -32.10
N GLU A 356 -10.09 12.24 -32.37
CA GLU A 356 -11.29 12.86 -31.78
C GLU A 356 -12.55 12.06 -32.11
N ILE A 357 -13.36 11.78 -31.09
CA ILE A 357 -14.66 11.12 -31.19
C ILE A 357 -15.78 12.14 -31.04
N ALA A 358 -15.66 13.01 -30.04
CA ALA A 358 -16.67 14.00 -29.73
C ALA A 358 -16.05 15.24 -29.08
N ARG A 359 -16.72 16.38 -29.31
CA ARG A 359 -16.36 17.68 -28.78
C ARG A 359 -17.63 18.41 -28.38
N GLU A 360 -17.64 18.94 -27.18
CA GLU A 360 -18.76 19.74 -26.67
C GLU A 360 -18.25 20.92 -25.85
N THR A 361 -18.93 22.06 -25.96
CA THR A 361 -18.61 23.29 -25.23
C THR A 361 -19.77 23.63 -24.30
N PHE A 362 -19.45 23.83 -23.03
CA PHE A 362 -20.37 24.13 -21.95
C PHE A 362 -20.19 25.58 -21.50
N ASP A 363 -21.28 26.25 -21.13
CA ASP A 363 -21.24 27.56 -20.49
C ASP A 363 -21.35 27.36 -18.97
N ALA A 364 -20.28 27.63 -18.23
CA ALA A 364 -20.28 27.38 -16.78
C ALA A 364 -21.23 28.30 -16.00
N SER A 365 -21.73 29.37 -16.63
CA SER A 365 -22.74 30.25 -16.05
C SER A 365 -24.17 29.75 -16.27
N ASP A 366 -24.37 28.81 -17.20
CA ASP A 366 -25.68 28.19 -17.46
C ASP A 366 -25.86 26.92 -16.61
N PRO A 367 -26.85 26.88 -15.70
CA PRO A 367 -27.17 25.68 -14.94
C PRO A 367 -27.49 24.45 -15.82
N SER A 368 -27.98 24.65 -17.05
CA SER A 368 -28.29 23.56 -17.98
C SER A 368 -27.03 22.80 -18.43
N SER A 369 -25.86 23.46 -18.42
CA SER A 369 -24.58 22.84 -18.80
C SER A 369 -24.13 21.73 -17.85
N VAL A 370 -24.66 21.67 -16.63
CA VAL A 370 -24.40 20.53 -15.71
C VAL A 370 -25.01 19.24 -16.25
N ALA A 371 -26.25 19.32 -16.75
CA ALA A 371 -26.93 18.18 -17.35
C ALA A 371 -26.30 17.78 -18.69
N GLN A 372 -25.88 18.77 -19.50
CA GLN A 372 -25.16 18.54 -20.75
C GLN A 372 -23.82 17.82 -20.51
N ALA A 373 -23.00 18.31 -19.58
CA ALA A 373 -21.73 17.65 -19.21
C ALA A 373 -21.95 16.21 -18.74
N THR A 374 -23.03 15.96 -17.99
CA THR A 374 -23.39 14.61 -17.56
C THR A 374 -23.79 13.72 -18.73
N ALA A 375 -24.60 14.23 -19.66
CA ALA A 375 -25.01 13.51 -20.86
C ALA A 375 -23.81 13.18 -21.75
N PHE A 376 -22.91 14.15 -21.97
CA PHE A 376 -21.67 13.98 -22.73
C PHE A 376 -20.80 12.83 -22.17
N LEU A 377 -20.55 12.84 -20.86
CA LEU A 377 -19.75 11.80 -20.21
C LEU A 377 -20.41 10.42 -20.29
N ASN A 378 -21.74 10.33 -20.15
CA ASN A 378 -22.47 9.06 -20.26
C ASN A 378 -22.44 8.51 -21.69
N GLN A 379 -22.68 9.37 -22.68
CA GLN A 379 -22.73 9.00 -24.09
C GLN A 379 -21.38 8.52 -24.61
N HIS A 380 -20.28 9.13 -24.13
CA HIS A 380 -18.94 8.86 -24.64
C HIS A 380 -18.08 8.03 -23.70
N ALA A 381 -18.63 7.49 -22.60
CA ALA A 381 -17.90 6.55 -21.77
C ALA A 381 -17.46 5.31 -22.60
N PRO A 382 -16.28 4.72 -22.31
CA PRO A 382 -15.99 3.38 -22.80
C PRO A 382 -17.00 2.36 -22.23
N GLU A 383 -17.19 1.26 -22.95
CA GLU A 383 -18.00 0.13 -22.50
C GLU A 383 -17.48 -0.43 -21.18
N GLU A 384 -18.39 -0.95 -20.36
CA GLU A 384 -18.00 -1.63 -19.13
C GLU A 384 -17.41 -2.98 -19.47
N VAL A 385 -16.26 -3.28 -18.88
CA VAL A 385 -15.66 -4.61 -18.96
C VAL A 385 -16.32 -5.48 -17.91
N ASP A 386 -16.97 -6.56 -18.35
CA ASP A 386 -17.36 -7.64 -17.45
C ASP A 386 -16.09 -8.32 -16.94
N MET A 387 -15.79 -8.15 -15.65
CA MET A 387 -14.57 -8.69 -15.08
C MET A 387 -14.61 -10.22 -14.97
N GLU A 388 -15.80 -10.84 -14.86
CA GLU A 388 -15.93 -12.30 -14.77
C GLU A 388 -15.65 -12.90 -16.14
N GLU A 389 -16.21 -12.29 -17.18
CA GLU A 389 -15.91 -12.66 -18.57
C GLU A 389 -14.42 -12.48 -18.87
N ALA A 390 -13.84 -11.31 -18.59
CA ALA A 390 -12.42 -11.06 -18.81
C ALA A 390 -11.50 -12.02 -18.04
N TRP A 391 -11.88 -12.41 -16.82
CA TRP A 391 -11.19 -13.45 -16.07
C TRP A 391 -11.26 -14.79 -16.80
N ASN A 392 -12.46 -15.25 -17.14
CA ASN A 392 -12.66 -16.53 -17.81
C ASN A 392 -11.96 -16.62 -19.16
N GLU A 393 -11.98 -15.55 -19.95
CA GLU A 393 -11.27 -15.45 -21.23
C GLU A 393 -9.74 -15.56 -21.04
N ALA A 394 -9.17 -14.85 -20.07
CA ALA A 394 -7.73 -14.88 -19.82
C ALA A 394 -7.24 -16.28 -19.43
N PHE A 395 -8.00 -17.00 -18.59
CA PHE A 395 -7.67 -18.37 -18.20
C PHE A 395 -7.91 -19.37 -19.34
N ALA A 396 -8.95 -19.17 -20.17
CA ALA A 396 -9.16 -19.97 -21.36
C ALA A 396 -8.00 -19.81 -22.37
N GLU A 397 -7.55 -18.57 -22.60
CA GLU A 397 -6.39 -18.29 -23.44
C GLU A 397 -5.11 -18.92 -22.87
N ALA A 398 -4.89 -18.79 -21.56
CA ALA A 398 -3.74 -19.40 -20.89
C ALA A 398 -3.72 -20.92 -21.06
N LYS A 399 -4.88 -21.58 -20.94
CA LYS A 399 -5.01 -23.03 -21.19
C LYS A 399 -4.74 -23.40 -22.65
N ASN A 400 -5.26 -22.61 -23.60
CA ASN A 400 -5.09 -22.87 -25.03
C ASN A 400 -3.66 -22.64 -25.53
N THR A 401 -2.93 -21.72 -24.88
CA THR A 401 -1.57 -21.33 -25.27
C THR A 401 -0.48 -21.89 -24.35
N ASP A 402 -0.87 -22.76 -23.40
CA ASP A 402 0.02 -23.30 -22.37
C ASP A 402 0.84 -22.19 -21.67
N ARG A 403 0.15 -21.11 -21.30
CA ARG A 403 0.71 -19.97 -20.57
C ARG A 403 0.11 -19.90 -19.16
N ARG A 404 0.65 -18.99 -18.36
CA ARG A 404 0.17 -18.60 -17.03
C ARG A 404 -0.63 -17.31 -17.15
N VAL A 405 -1.38 -16.97 -16.11
CA VAL A 405 -2.09 -15.69 -16.05
C VAL A 405 -1.39 -14.80 -15.03
N TRP A 406 -0.99 -13.59 -15.43
CA TRP A 406 -0.54 -12.56 -14.50
C TRP A 406 -1.67 -11.54 -14.34
N VAL A 407 -2.34 -11.61 -13.19
CA VAL A 407 -3.46 -10.74 -12.85
C VAL A 407 -2.96 -9.54 -12.05
N ARG A 408 -3.40 -8.34 -12.42
CA ARG A 408 -3.11 -7.10 -11.68
C ARG A 408 -4.39 -6.35 -11.33
N LEU A 409 -4.54 -5.98 -10.07
CA LEU A 409 -5.50 -4.99 -9.60
C LEU A 409 -4.90 -3.59 -9.75
N SER A 410 -5.64 -2.67 -10.33
CA SER A 410 -5.20 -1.30 -10.60
C SER A 410 -6.36 -0.32 -10.48
N GLY A 411 -6.06 0.98 -10.47
CA GLY A 411 -7.10 2.01 -10.37
C GLY A 411 -6.72 3.29 -11.09
N ARG A 412 -7.70 4.02 -11.60
CA ARG A 412 -7.47 5.25 -12.40
C ARG A 412 -6.61 6.30 -11.69
N TYR A 413 -6.78 6.48 -10.39
CA TYR A 413 -6.10 7.55 -9.65
C TYR A 413 -4.78 7.09 -9.01
N CYS A 414 -4.31 5.90 -9.37
CA CYS A 414 -3.10 5.29 -8.84
C CYS A 414 -1.91 5.52 -9.78
N GLY A 415 -1.07 6.52 -9.47
CA GLY A 415 0.17 6.78 -10.22
C GLY A 415 1.08 5.54 -10.34
N PRO A 416 1.40 4.83 -9.25
CA PRO A 416 2.20 3.59 -9.30
C PRO A 416 1.61 2.50 -10.21
N CYS A 417 0.29 2.43 -10.35
CA CYS A 417 -0.36 1.45 -11.23
C CYS A 417 0.01 1.69 -12.71
N PHE A 418 0.11 2.95 -13.14
CA PHE A 418 0.58 3.28 -14.48
C PHE A 418 2.08 3.13 -14.65
N THR A 419 2.88 3.44 -13.63
CA THR A 419 4.32 3.14 -13.65
C THR A 419 4.55 1.65 -13.92
N PHE A 420 3.87 0.78 -13.17
CA PHE A 420 3.95 -0.65 -13.36
C PHE A 420 3.38 -1.12 -14.71
N ALA A 421 2.25 -0.56 -15.14
CA ALA A 421 1.63 -0.91 -16.42
C ALA A 421 2.51 -0.56 -17.62
N ARG A 422 3.22 0.59 -17.58
CA ARG A 422 4.18 0.97 -18.63
C ARG A 422 5.37 0.03 -18.64
N TRP A 423 5.91 -0.32 -17.48
CA TRP A 423 7.00 -1.30 -17.40
C TRP A 423 6.61 -2.66 -17.99
N LEU A 424 5.39 -3.14 -17.71
CA LEU A 424 4.85 -4.37 -18.30
C LEU A 424 4.71 -4.27 -19.84
N ASP A 425 4.26 -3.12 -20.34
CA ASP A 425 4.14 -2.83 -21.79
C ASP A 425 5.51 -2.71 -22.46
N ASP A 426 6.50 -2.08 -21.82
CA ASP A 426 7.88 -1.97 -22.32
C ASP A 426 8.57 -3.34 -22.45
N HIS A 427 8.10 -4.36 -21.71
CA HIS A 427 8.66 -5.72 -21.71
C HIS A 427 7.68 -6.78 -22.25
N SER A 428 6.63 -6.38 -22.98
CA SER A 428 5.57 -7.29 -23.41
C SER A 428 6.09 -8.47 -24.22
N ASP A 429 7.08 -8.27 -25.08
CA ASP A 429 7.64 -9.30 -25.96
C ASP A 429 8.32 -10.45 -25.21
N VAL A 430 8.90 -10.15 -24.04
CA VAL A 430 9.51 -11.16 -23.17
C VAL A 430 8.46 -11.79 -22.29
N LEU A 431 7.63 -10.98 -21.65
CA LEU A 431 6.65 -11.44 -20.67
C LEU A 431 5.53 -12.28 -21.31
N SER A 432 5.14 -12.00 -22.56
CA SER A 432 4.08 -12.72 -23.27
C SER A 432 4.43 -14.18 -23.57
N LYS A 433 5.71 -14.57 -23.50
CA LYS A 433 6.16 -15.97 -23.66
C LYS A 433 5.54 -16.90 -22.63
N ASP A 434 5.36 -16.41 -21.41
CA ASP A 434 4.82 -17.18 -20.30
C ASP A 434 3.47 -16.68 -19.80
N PHE A 435 3.11 -15.42 -20.04
CA PHE A 435 1.94 -14.83 -19.40
C PHE A 435 0.87 -14.34 -20.39
N VAL A 436 -0.38 -14.59 -20.04
CA VAL A 436 -1.56 -13.81 -20.41
C VAL A 436 -1.73 -12.73 -19.35
N MET A 437 -1.80 -11.47 -19.76
CA MET A 437 -1.89 -10.33 -18.83
C MET A 437 -3.36 -9.96 -18.61
N LEU A 438 -3.82 -9.98 -17.35
CA LEU A 438 -5.19 -9.59 -16.99
C LEU A 438 -5.16 -8.38 -16.06
N LYS A 439 -5.87 -7.31 -16.43
CA LYS A 439 -6.10 -6.15 -15.56
C LYS A 439 -7.51 -6.22 -14.96
N LEU A 440 -7.58 -6.07 -13.65
CA LEU A 440 -8.82 -5.81 -12.91
C LEU A 440 -8.81 -4.35 -12.43
N GLU A 441 -9.98 -3.71 -12.48
CA GLU A 441 -10.16 -2.37 -11.92
C GLU A 441 -10.60 -2.48 -10.46
N GLN A 442 -9.97 -1.70 -9.59
CA GLN A 442 -10.45 -1.51 -8.23
C GLN A 442 -11.73 -0.66 -8.28
N GLY A 443 -12.88 -1.30 -8.07
CA GLY A 443 -14.16 -0.63 -7.91
C GLY A 443 -14.25 0.20 -6.62
N THR A 444 -15.43 0.75 -6.34
CA THR A 444 -15.68 1.37 -5.02
C THR A 444 -15.74 0.28 -3.94
N SER A 445 -15.49 0.62 -2.67
CA SER A 445 -15.46 -0.36 -1.57
C SER A 445 -16.76 -1.14 -1.36
N SER A 446 -17.89 -0.63 -1.84
CA SER A 446 -19.20 -1.32 -1.88
C SER A 446 -19.37 -2.26 -3.09
N GLU A 447 -18.44 -2.23 -4.05
CA GLU A 447 -18.46 -2.95 -5.32
C GLU A 447 -17.25 -3.91 -5.43
N ASN A 448 -16.65 -4.31 -4.30
CA ASN A 448 -15.62 -5.36 -4.29
C ASN A 448 -16.25 -6.64 -4.82
N SER A 449 -16.15 -6.82 -6.14
CA SER A 449 -16.67 -7.97 -6.86
C SER A 449 -15.99 -9.22 -6.32
N GLU A 450 -16.70 -10.35 -6.40
CA GLU A 450 -16.18 -11.66 -6.03
C GLU A 450 -14.78 -11.90 -6.63
N ILE A 451 -14.52 -11.38 -7.84
CA ILE A 451 -13.25 -11.50 -8.56
C ILE A 451 -12.11 -10.73 -7.91
N VAL A 452 -12.35 -9.51 -7.42
CA VAL A 452 -11.32 -8.77 -6.66
C VAL A 452 -11.00 -9.52 -5.36
N ASN A 453 -12.00 -10.13 -4.73
CA ASN A 453 -11.79 -10.97 -3.55
C ASN A 453 -11.03 -12.26 -3.89
N ARG A 454 -11.25 -12.88 -5.06
CA ARG A 454 -10.46 -14.04 -5.54
C ARG A 454 -8.97 -13.70 -5.67
N LEU A 455 -8.64 -12.47 -6.07
CA LEU A 455 -7.25 -12.02 -6.17
C LEU A 455 -6.63 -11.69 -4.80
N THR A 456 -7.40 -11.06 -3.91
CA THR A 456 -6.90 -10.46 -2.66
C THR A 456 -7.17 -11.31 -1.41
N ASP A 457 -7.83 -12.45 -1.57
CA ASP A 457 -8.42 -13.25 -0.49
C ASP A 457 -9.34 -12.42 0.43
N GLY A 458 -10.06 -11.46 -0.15
CA GLY A 458 -10.92 -10.52 0.58
C GLY A 458 -10.20 -9.48 1.43
N ASN A 459 -8.87 -9.40 1.35
CA ASN A 459 -8.08 -8.46 2.14
C ASN A 459 -8.03 -7.07 1.49
N HIS A 460 -7.98 -6.03 2.33
CA HIS A 460 -7.64 -4.70 1.86
C HIS A 460 -6.15 -4.64 1.49
N VAL A 461 -5.85 -4.41 0.21
CA VAL A 461 -4.49 -4.31 -0.32
C VAL A 461 -4.26 -2.95 -0.97
N GLY A 462 -3.05 -2.42 -0.84
CA GLY A 462 -2.63 -1.27 -1.64
C GLY A 462 -2.48 -1.68 -3.11
N ILE A 463 -2.80 -0.78 -4.04
CA ILE A 463 -2.66 -1.01 -5.49
C ILE A 463 -1.40 -0.32 -6.06
N PRO A 464 -0.74 -0.87 -7.10
CA PRO A 464 -1.13 -2.10 -7.79
C PRO A 464 -0.85 -3.34 -6.93
N PHE A 465 -1.78 -4.28 -6.92
CA PHE A 465 -1.59 -5.61 -6.33
C PHE A 465 -1.64 -6.63 -7.45
N HIS A 466 -0.79 -7.64 -7.45
CA HIS A 466 -0.75 -8.58 -8.57
C HIS A 466 -0.36 -9.98 -8.12
N ALA A 467 -0.82 -10.97 -8.89
CA ALA A 467 -0.48 -12.37 -8.64
C ALA A 467 -0.37 -13.15 -9.95
N MET A 468 0.40 -14.23 -9.90
CA MET A 468 0.61 -15.16 -11.00
C MET A 468 -0.13 -16.47 -10.70
N PHE A 469 -0.83 -16.98 -11.69
CA PHE A 469 -1.67 -18.17 -11.60
C PHE A 469 -1.30 -19.18 -12.68
N SER A 470 -1.45 -20.47 -12.37
CA SER A 470 -1.52 -21.52 -13.38
C SER A 470 -2.77 -21.40 -14.24
N ALA A 471 -2.76 -22.00 -15.42
CA ALA A 471 -3.88 -21.97 -16.36
C ALA A 471 -5.19 -22.58 -15.82
N ASP A 472 -5.12 -23.35 -14.73
CA ASP A 472 -6.27 -23.96 -14.06
C ASP A 472 -6.89 -23.08 -12.95
N GLY A 473 -6.35 -21.88 -12.70
CA GLY A 473 -6.84 -20.99 -11.65
C GLY A 473 -6.09 -21.08 -10.32
N THR A 474 -5.10 -21.97 -10.17
CA THR A 474 -4.34 -22.05 -8.91
C THR A 474 -3.35 -20.89 -8.80
N ARG A 475 -3.41 -20.14 -7.69
CA ARG A 475 -2.43 -19.08 -7.40
C ARG A 475 -1.06 -19.69 -7.12
N ILE A 476 -0.05 -19.26 -7.88
CA ILE A 476 1.35 -19.67 -7.68
C ILE A 476 1.98 -18.79 -6.61
N ILE A 477 1.88 -17.47 -6.78
CA ILE A 477 2.49 -16.46 -5.91
C ILE A 477 1.89 -15.08 -6.17
N ASP A 478 1.87 -14.22 -5.15
CA ASP A 478 1.39 -12.84 -5.24
C ASP A 478 2.50 -11.80 -4.95
N SER A 479 2.15 -10.53 -5.06
CA SER A 479 3.05 -9.40 -4.88
C SER A 479 3.34 -9.07 -3.41
N LYS A 480 2.86 -9.86 -2.44
CA LYS A 480 3.13 -9.64 -1.01
C LYS A 480 4.48 -10.23 -0.63
N GLY A 481 5.50 -9.40 -0.63
CA GLY A 481 6.83 -9.73 -0.12
C GLY A 481 6.95 -9.57 1.40
N PRO A 482 8.14 -9.81 1.96
CA PRO A 482 8.40 -9.69 3.41
C PRO A 482 8.12 -8.30 3.98
N LEU A 483 8.18 -7.26 3.14
CA LEU A 483 7.91 -5.87 3.54
C LEU A 483 6.48 -5.40 3.26
N GLY A 484 5.63 -6.27 2.71
CA GLY A 484 4.28 -5.97 2.25
C GLY A 484 4.14 -6.10 0.74
N ASN A 485 3.05 -5.57 0.18
CA ASN A 485 2.86 -5.53 -1.27
C ASN A 485 3.98 -4.72 -1.95
N ILE A 486 4.63 -5.30 -2.95
CA ILE A 486 5.71 -4.66 -3.72
C ILE A 486 5.22 -3.62 -4.73
N GLY A 487 3.91 -3.52 -4.96
CA GLY A 487 3.31 -2.41 -5.69
C GLY A 487 3.86 -2.25 -7.11
N SER A 488 4.20 -1.01 -7.48
CA SER A 488 5.05 -0.76 -8.64
C SER A 488 6.46 -1.15 -8.25
N VAL A 489 6.91 -2.31 -8.72
CA VAL A 489 8.17 -2.92 -8.28
C VAL A 489 9.31 -1.91 -8.36
N SER A 490 9.97 -1.71 -7.23
CA SER A 490 11.16 -0.87 -7.07
C SER A 490 11.94 -1.38 -5.86
N GLY A 491 13.13 -0.84 -5.61
CA GLY A 491 13.88 -1.28 -4.45
C GLY A 491 14.53 -2.64 -4.65
N PHE A 492 15.53 -2.91 -3.82
CA PHE A 492 16.15 -4.23 -3.76
C PHE A 492 15.13 -5.32 -3.38
N GLU A 493 14.35 -5.12 -2.33
CA GLU A 493 13.38 -6.09 -1.82
C GLU A 493 12.25 -6.37 -2.81
N GLY A 494 11.76 -5.33 -3.52
CA GLY A 494 10.75 -5.48 -4.56
C GLY A 494 11.27 -6.30 -5.74
N LYS A 495 12.49 -6.00 -6.21
CA LYS A 495 13.15 -6.75 -7.29
C LYS A 495 13.40 -8.22 -6.91
N GLN A 496 13.82 -8.49 -5.67
CA GLN A 496 14.02 -9.87 -5.21
C GLN A 496 12.72 -10.66 -5.10
N HIS A 497 11.64 -10.02 -4.61
CA HIS A 497 10.34 -10.69 -4.57
C HIS A 497 9.81 -10.95 -5.98
N LEU A 498 9.91 -9.97 -6.90
CA LEU A 498 9.54 -10.18 -8.30
C LEU A 498 10.35 -11.31 -8.95
N ARG A 499 11.67 -11.39 -8.67
CA ARG A 499 12.50 -12.51 -9.13
C ARG A 499 11.93 -13.84 -8.69
N LYS A 500 11.65 -13.98 -7.39
CA LYS A 500 11.03 -15.19 -6.84
C LYS A 500 9.70 -15.50 -7.51
N MET A 501 8.89 -14.47 -7.80
CA MET A 501 7.63 -14.64 -8.52
C MET A 501 7.84 -15.21 -9.93
N MET A 502 8.79 -14.65 -10.68
CA MET A 502 9.12 -15.10 -12.02
C MET A 502 9.75 -16.51 -12.01
N GLU A 503 10.67 -16.81 -11.10
CA GLU A 503 11.28 -18.14 -10.96
C GLU A 503 10.27 -19.23 -10.63
N ALA A 504 9.24 -18.91 -9.84
CA ALA A 504 8.18 -19.86 -9.50
C ALA A 504 7.17 -20.09 -10.64
N SER A 505 7.05 -19.13 -11.57
CA SER A 505 5.92 -19.10 -12.52
C SER A 505 6.32 -19.26 -13.99
N CYS A 506 7.50 -18.78 -14.39
CA CYS A 506 7.96 -18.81 -15.77
C CYS A 506 8.32 -20.23 -16.22
N GLN A 507 8.03 -20.55 -17.48
CA GLN A 507 8.38 -21.83 -18.11
C GLN A 507 9.30 -21.64 -19.33
N ARG A 508 9.19 -20.51 -20.04
CA ARG A 508 9.88 -20.23 -21.31
C ARG A 508 10.87 -19.08 -21.22
N ILE A 509 10.64 -18.12 -20.33
CA ILE A 509 11.56 -17.00 -20.08
C ILE A 509 12.84 -17.54 -19.45
N SER A 510 13.98 -17.29 -20.11
CA SER A 510 15.29 -17.72 -19.61
C SER A 510 15.76 -16.89 -18.42
N SER A 511 16.72 -17.40 -17.64
CA SER A 511 17.32 -16.66 -16.52
C SER A 511 17.96 -15.34 -16.95
N THR A 512 18.53 -15.27 -18.15
CA THR A 512 19.13 -14.04 -18.72
C THR A 512 18.07 -13.00 -19.04
N GLU A 513 16.96 -13.41 -19.66
CA GLU A 513 15.85 -12.51 -19.97
C GLU A 513 15.18 -12.00 -18.69
N MET A 514 14.94 -12.90 -17.73
CA MET A 514 14.43 -12.54 -16.41
C MET A 514 15.35 -11.52 -15.71
N GLN A 515 16.66 -11.74 -15.75
CA GLN A 515 17.63 -10.79 -15.20
C GLN A 515 17.55 -9.43 -15.89
N SER A 516 17.47 -9.40 -17.22
CA SER A 516 17.34 -8.16 -18.01
C SER A 516 16.09 -7.37 -17.62
N VAL A 517 14.94 -8.06 -17.58
CA VAL A 517 13.64 -7.48 -17.20
C VAL A 517 13.71 -6.90 -15.78
N ILE A 518 14.24 -7.63 -14.81
CA ILE A 518 14.32 -7.16 -13.42
C ILE A 518 15.33 -6.01 -13.25
N SER A 519 16.45 -6.05 -13.97
CA SER A 519 17.47 -4.99 -13.93
C SER A 519 16.99 -3.67 -14.53
N SER A 520 15.93 -3.66 -15.34
CA SER A 520 15.35 -2.44 -15.91
C SER A 520 14.52 -1.61 -14.92
N LEU A 521 14.16 -2.19 -13.77
CA LEU A 521 13.36 -1.52 -12.74
C LEU A 521 14.19 -0.49 -11.99
N ASP A 522 13.53 0.55 -11.48
CA ASP A 522 14.15 1.57 -10.64
C ASP A 522 14.66 0.96 -9.32
N ASP A 523 15.80 1.48 -8.84
CA ASP A 523 16.37 1.14 -7.53
C ASP A 523 15.61 1.75 -6.36
#